data_AF-A0A661SER7-F1
#
_entry.id   AF-A0A661SER7-F1
#
_cell.length_a   1.000
_cell.length_b   1.000
_cell.length_c   1.000
_cell.angle_alpha   90.00
_cell.angle_beta   90.00
_cell.angle_gamma   90.00
#
_symmetry.space_group_name_H-M   'P 1'
#
loop_
_entity.id
_entity.type
_entity.pdbx_description
1 polymer ?
#
loop_
_entity_poly.entity_id
_entity_poly.type
_entity_poly.pdbx_seq_one_letter_code
_entity_poly.pdbx_strand_id
1 'polypeptide(L)'
;MYAKTDNNLLWDEIFEQATEDVSTYLWALEEWDEPSDGYDHEYLLSLVLRHRARSRSALNLMVRDTPQEYQQYRDKLDSVMAKAERILNEQFIKEHSEQIDLIIADRSVSLLNELENTLHSVRNTVRQGNLFDQSDWLEYELREAASDFLILFQDMALISEQLGETPFREMIDSMTFREKFAEIEGRFKEYFGYFHTISNMFKALKEREYSIDRWWLTCLPDPDDIKHPEIPEELMESLSKTFREAGASKPPDCPESGKAIAYALYELDPEETRKLREHVLSCRYCLELVMDVRSADAESRSHEGEILDVLPGLYEAMQPSSGEDTEPKWRDMPAGILQQLPEAAQLYVKSGEDTEPKWRDMPAGILQQLPEAA
;
A
#
# COMPACT_ATOMS: atom_id res chain seq x y z
N MET A 1 44.36 -23.06 -5.68
CA MET A 1 43.36 -23.15 -4.60
C MET A 1 42.04 -22.80 -5.26
N TYR A 2 41.30 -23.81 -5.74
CA TYR A 2 40.01 -23.57 -6.37
C TYR A 2 39.02 -23.25 -5.26
N ALA A 3 38.50 -22.03 -5.26
CA ALA A 3 37.32 -21.70 -4.49
C ALA A 3 36.20 -22.61 -5.01
N LYS A 4 35.84 -23.63 -4.22
CA LYS A 4 34.56 -24.30 -4.36
C LYS A 4 33.51 -23.21 -4.16
N THR A 5 32.81 -22.86 -5.22
CA THR A 5 31.53 -22.17 -5.13
C THR A 5 30.59 -23.05 -4.32
N ASP A 6 30.36 -22.69 -3.06
CA ASP A 6 29.25 -23.17 -2.24
C ASP A 6 27.93 -22.64 -2.85
N ASN A 7 27.57 -23.17 -4.02
CA ASN A 7 26.22 -23.15 -4.57
C ASN A 7 25.59 -24.52 -4.33
N ASN A 8 25.69 -25.03 -3.09
CA ASN A 8 24.75 -26.05 -2.65
C ASN A 8 23.40 -25.36 -2.47
N LEU A 9 22.69 -25.13 -3.59
CA LEU A 9 21.24 -25.14 -3.53
C LEU A 9 20.89 -26.44 -2.79
N LEU A 10 20.25 -26.33 -1.63
CA LEU A 10 19.77 -27.50 -0.91
C LEU A 10 18.71 -28.12 -1.81
N TRP A 11 19.10 -29.17 -2.56
CA TRP A 11 18.20 -29.86 -3.47
C TRP A 11 16.91 -30.29 -2.76
N ASP A 12 16.98 -30.59 -1.47
CA ASP A 12 15.82 -30.81 -0.61
C ASP A 12 14.82 -29.64 -0.66
N GLU A 13 15.26 -28.40 -0.51
CA GLU A 13 14.39 -27.21 -0.56
C GLU A 13 13.78 -27.01 -1.95
N ILE A 14 14.58 -27.20 -3.01
CA ILE A 14 14.08 -27.12 -4.40
C ILE A 14 12.99 -28.18 -4.62
N PHE A 15 13.23 -29.41 -4.18
CA PHE A 15 12.29 -30.52 -4.38
C PHE A 15 11.04 -30.37 -3.53
N GLU A 16 11.15 -29.89 -2.29
CA GLU A 16 10.01 -29.58 -1.43
C GLU A 16 9.13 -28.52 -2.10
N GLN A 17 9.74 -27.41 -2.52
CA GLN A 17 9.01 -26.35 -3.19
C GLN A 17 8.40 -26.80 -4.52
N ALA A 18 9.14 -27.55 -5.33
CA ALA A 18 8.63 -28.06 -6.61
C ALA A 18 7.50 -29.07 -6.42
N THR A 19 7.55 -29.84 -5.33
CA THR A 19 6.46 -30.74 -4.95
C THR A 19 5.21 -29.95 -4.58
N GLU A 20 5.35 -28.89 -3.79
CA GLU A 20 4.24 -27.99 -3.47
C GLU A 20 3.66 -27.36 -4.73
N ASP A 21 4.49 -26.84 -5.62
CA ASP A 21 4.04 -26.17 -6.84
C ASP A 21 3.30 -27.13 -7.78
N VAL A 22 3.87 -28.32 -8.05
CA VAL A 22 3.24 -29.30 -8.93
C VAL A 22 1.97 -29.89 -8.30
N SER A 23 1.96 -30.11 -6.99
CA SER A 23 0.80 -30.67 -6.28
C SER A 23 -0.33 -29.67 -6.20
N THR A 24 -0.05 -28.40 -5.90
CA THR A 24 -1.05 -27.33 -5.87
C THR A 24 -1.62 -27.08 -7.26
N TYR A 25 -0.79 -27.14 -8.31
CA TYR A 25 -1.28 -27.06 -9.68
C TYR A 25 -2.27 -28.18 -10.01
N LEU A 26 -1.91 -29.44 -9.72
CA LEU A 26 -2.81 -30.58 -9.95
C LEU A 26 -4.09 -30.46 -9.12
N TRP A 27 -3.96 -30.14 -7.84
CA TRP A 27 -5.09 -30.00 -6.92
C TRP A 27 -6.07 -28.92 -7.39
N ALA A 28 -5.58 -27.75 -7.81
CA ALA A 28 -6.44 -26.66 -8.27
C ALA A 28 -7.21 -27.01 -9.55
N LEU A 29 -6.68 -27.90 -10.40
CA LEU A 29 -7.41 -28.44 -11.55
C LEU A 29 -8.48 -29.45 -11.13
N GLU A 30 -8.19 -30.31 -10.16
CA GLU A 30 -9.10 -31.36 -9.68
C GLU A 30 -10.26 -30.81 -8.84
N GLU A 31 -10.05 -29.71 -8.12
CA GLU A 31 -11.07 -29.02 -7.30
C GLU A 31 -11.96 -28.06 -8.10
N TRP A 32 -11.74 -27.90 -9.40
CA TRP A 32 -12.44 -26.88 -10.17
C TRP A 32 -13.96 -27.07 -10.19
N ASP A 33 -14.43 -28.31 -10.42
CA ASP A 33 -15.87 -28.60 -10.55
C ASP A 33 -16.63 -28.54 -9.23
N GLU A 34 -15.97 -28.94 -8.14
CA GLU A 34 -16.53 -28.96 -6.79
C GLU A 34 -15.54 -28.31 -5.81
N PRO A 35 -15.40 -26.97 -5.82
CA PRO A 35 -14.47 -26.28 -4.94
C PRO A 35 -14.78 -26.56 -3.47
N SER A 36 -13.78 -27.01 -2.72
CA SER A 36 -13.87 -27.12 -1.27
C SER A 36 -14.32 -25.80 -0.61
N ASP A 37 -15.05 -25.89 0.51
CA ASP A 37 -15.59 -24.74 1.24
C ASP A 37 -14.52 -23.66 1.49
N GLY A 38 -14.77 -22.45 0.99
CA GLY A 38 -13.89 -21.29 1.15
C GLY A 38 -12.98 -20.99 -0.04
N TYR A 39 -12.98 -21.83 -1.08
CA TYR A 39 -12.28 -21.55 -2.34
C TYR A 39 -13.28 -21.21 -3.45
N ASP A 40 -12.99 -20.15 -4.19
CA ASP A 40 -13.74 -19.80 -5.39
C ASP A 40 -12.92 -20.10 -6.66
N HIS A 41 -13.60 -20.09 -7.80
CA HIS A 41 -13.00 -20.37 -9.09
C HIS A 41 -11.96 -19.32 -9.49
N GLU A 42 -12.06 -18.08 -8.97
CA GLU A 42 -11.10 -17.02 -9.24
C GLU A 42 -9.74 -17.36 -8.61
N TYR A 43 -9.78 -17.76 -7.34
CA TYR A 43 -8.63 -18.20 -6.59
C TYR A 43 -8.04 -19.47 -7.20
N LEU A 44 -8.86 -20.48 -7.53
CA LEU A 44 -8.39 -21.70 -8.18
C LEU A 44 -7.72 -21.42 -9.53
N LEU A 45 -8.29 -20.54 -10.37
CA LEU A 45 -7.66 -20.15 -11.64
C LEU A 45 -6.31 -19.46 -11.41
N SER A 46 -6.23 -18.58 -10.42
CA SER A 46 -4.97 -17.93 -10.06
C SER A 46 -3.91 -18.94 -9.64
N LEU A 47 -4.28 -20.01 -8.94
CA LEU A 47 -3.37 -21.08 -8.55
C LEU A 47 -2.94 -21.91 -9.75
N VAL A 48 -3.89 -22.31 -10.61
CA VAL A 48 -3.61 -23.03 -11.86
C VAL A 48 -2.55 -22.30 -12.68
N LEU A 49 -2.73 -21.00 -12.93
CA LEU A 49 -1.81 -20.23 -13.77
C LEU A 49 -0.44 -20.03 -13.09
N ARG A 50 -0.40 -19.60 -11.82
CA ARG A 50 0.86 -19.33 -11.12
C ARG A 50 1.68 -20.59 -10.86
N HIS A 51 1.05 -21.65 -10.38
CA HIS A 51 1.74 -22.89 -10.06
C HIS A 51 2.11 -23.70 -11.29
N ARG A 52 1.35 -23.62 -12.40
CA ARG A 52 1.79 -24.17 -13.69
C ARG A 52 3.08 -23.52 -14.16
N ALA A 53 3.17 -22.18 -14.10
CA ALA A 53 4.37 -21.45 -14.48
C ALA A 53 5.58 -21.87 -13.63
N ARG A 54 5.42 -21.87 -12.30
CA ARG A 54 6.48 -22.29 -11.37
C ARG A 54 6.90 -23.74 -11.54
N SER A 55 5.93 -24.65 -11.71
CA SER A 55 6.20 -26.07 -11.98
C SER A 55 7.04 -26.28 -13.24
N ARG A 56 6.73 -25.56 -14.33
CA ARG A 56 7.54 -25.60 -15.56
C ARG A 56 8.95 -25.07 -15.32
N SER A 57 9.10 -23.96 -14.60
CA SER A 57 10.41 -23.41 -14.24
C SER A 57 11.23 -24.37 -13.38
N ALA A 58 10.62 -24.99 -12.37
CA ALA A 58 11.25 -25.99 -11.51
C ALA A 58 11.76 -27.19 -12.31
N LEU A 59 10.92 -27.78 -13.15
CA LEU A 59 11.30 -28.92 -13.98
C LEU A 59 12.40 -28.55 -14.99
N ASN A 60 12.32 -27.36 -15.60
CA ASN A 60 13.35 -26.86 -16.50
C ASN A 60 14.71 -26.69 -15.80
N LEU A 61 14.72 -26.20 -14.56
CA LEU A 61 15.93 -26.12 -13.73
C LEU A 61 16.49 -27.53 -13.47
N MET A 62 15.62 -28.47 -13.08
CA MET A 62 15.98 -29.86 -12.79
C MET A 62 16.49 -30.65 -14.02
N VAL A 63 16.14 -30.25 -15.25
CA VAL A 63 16.63 -30.93 -16.47
C VAL A 63 18.15 -30.97 -16.56
N ARG A 64 18.83 -29.91 -16.08
CA ARG A 64 20.27 -29.74 -16.31
C ARG A 64 21.13 -30.25 -15.16
N ASP A 65 20.65 -30.13 -13.92
CA ASP A 65 21.53 -30.16 -12.76
C ASP A 65 21.13 -31.19 -11.68
N THR A 66 20.03 -31.94 -11.85
CA THR A 66 19.55 -32.89 -10.81
C THR A 66 20.57 -33.99 -10.49
N PRO A 67 20.97 -34.15 -9.20
CA PRO A 67 21.84 -35.23 -8.78
C PRO A 67 21.17 -36.60 -8.92
N GLN A 68 21.98 -37.64 -9.11
CA GLN A 68 21.48 -39.00 -9.35
C GLN A 68 20.57 -39.53 -8.23
N GLU A 69 20.85 -39.17 -6.98
CA GLU A 69 20.04 -39.56 -5.81
C GLU A 69 18.63 -38.93 -5.81
N TYR A 70 18.44 -37.81 -6.52
CA TYR A 70 17.15 -37.14 -6.64
C TYR A 70 16.36 -37.51 -7.90
N GLN A 71 16.93 -38.32 -8.80
CA GLN A 71 16.31 -38.65 -10.08
C GLN A 71 14.93 -39.31 -9.92
N GLN A 72 14.77 -40.18 -8.91
CA GLN A 72 13.48 -40.83 -8.64
C GLN A 72 12.39 -39.82 -8.23
N TYR A 73 12.74 -38.79 -7.45
CA TYR A 73 11.79 -37.75 -7.07
C TYR A 73 11.41 -36.89 -8.26
N ARG A 74 12.39 -36.56 -9.12
CA ARG A 74 12.14 -35.85 -10.37
C ARG A 74 11.19 -36.62 -11.29
N ASP A 75 11.45 -37.92 -11.52
CA ASP A 75 10.59 -38.76 -12.36
C ASP A 75 9.14 -38.79 -11.82
N LYS A 76 8.97 -38.73 -10.50
CA LYS A 76 7.66 -38.62 -9.85
C LYS A 76 7.01 -37.25 -10.11
N LEU A 77 7.74 -36.15 -9.98
CA LEU A 77 7.24 -34.81 -10.32
C LEU A 77 6.85 -34.71 -11.79
N ASP A 78 7.65 -35.24 -12.71
CA ASP A 78 7.34 -35.31 -14.15
C ASP A 78 6.04 -36.08 -14.40
N SER A 79 5.81 -37.18 -13.68
CA SER A 79 4.56 -37.96 -13.78
C SER A 79 3.34 -37.19 -13.28
N VAL A 80 3.46 -36.47 -12.16
CA VAL A 80 2.36 -35.64 -11.61
C VAL A 80 2.09 -34.45 -12.54
N MET A 81 3.13 -33.78 -13.03
CA MET A 81 3.01 -32.70 -14.00
C MET A 81 2.34 -33.19 -15.30
N ALA A 82 2.73 -34.35 -15.81
CA ALA A 82 2.11 -34.94 -17.00
C ALA A 82 0.64 -35.32 -16.79
N LYS A 83 0.24 -35.68 -15.56
CA LYS A 83 -1.18 -35.87 -15.20
C LYS A 83 -1.91 -34.51 -15.21
N ALA A 84 -1.37 -33.48 -14.57
CA ALA A 84 -1.96 -32.15 -14.52
C ALA A 84 -2.13 -31.54 -15.91
N GLU A 85 -1.09 -31.57 -16.76
CA GLU A 85 -1.18 -31.08 -18.14
C GLU A 85 -2.19 -31.87 -18.98
N ARG A 86 -2.37 -33.18 -18.72
CA ARG A 86 -3.40 -33.96 -19.40
C ARG A 86 -4.80 -33.45 -19.03
N ILE A 87 -5.09 -33.26 -17.76
CA ILE A 87 -6.37 -32.69 -17.28
C ILE A 87 -6.58 -31.30 -17.89
N LEU A 88 -5.55 -30.45 -17.86
CA LEU A 88 -5.61 -29.10 -18.43
C LEU A 88 -6.03 -29.10 -19.90
N ASN A 89 -5.32 -29.88 -20.73
CA ASN A 89 -5.46 -29.87 -22.19
C ASN A 89 -6.65 -30.68 -22.70
N GLU A 90 -7.00 -31.77 -22.02
CA GLU A 90 -8.05 -32.68 -22.48
C GLU A 90 -9.44 -32.27 -21.98
N GLN A 91 -9.54 -31.71 -20.78
CA GLN A 91 -10.80 -31.44 -20.07
C GLN A 91 -10.94 -29.96 -19.71
N PHE A 92 -10.11 -29.47 -18.78
CA PHE A 92 -10.32 -28.19 -18.08
C PHE A 92 -10.58 -26.99 -19.00
N ILE A 93 -9.69 -26.69 -19.94
CA ILE A 93 -9.88 -25.51 -20.79
C ILE A 93 -11.06 -25.67 -21.74
N LYS A 94 -11.28 -26.87 -22.27
CA LYS A 94 -12.37 -27.11 -23.22
C LYS A 94 -13.73 -26.98 -22.54
N GLU A 95 -13.84 -27.46 -21.32
CA GLU A 95 -15.09 -27.50 -20.57
C GLU A 95 -15.40 -26.18 -19.86
N HIS A 96 -14.37 -25.40 -19.48
CA HIS A 96 -14.55 -24.20 -18.65
C HIS A 96 -14.08 -22.89 -19.29
N SER A 97 -13.75 -22.88 -20.58
CA SER A 97 -13.26 -21.68 -21.30
C SER A 97 -14.12 -20.43 -21.07
N GLU A 98 -15.45 -20.53 -21.19
CA GLU A 98 -16.35 -19.38 -20.98
C GLU A 98 -16.27 -18.80 -19.56
N GLN A 99 -16.16 -19.66 -18.54
CA GLN A 99 -16.04 -19.23 -17.15
C GLN A 99 -14.65 -18.61 -16.89
N ILE A 100 -13.61 -19.20 -17.46
CA ILE A 100 -12.24 -18.66 -17.39
C ILE A 100 -12.19 -17.28 -18.03
N ASP A 101 -12.77 -17.11 -19.23
CA ASP A 101 -12.85 -15.82 -19.92
C ASP A 101 -13.51 -14.75 -19.04
N LEU A 102 -14.63 -15.08 -18.40
CA LEU A 102 -15.32 -14.15 -17.49
C LEU A 102 -14.43 -13.75 -16.30
N ILE A 103 -13.74 -14.71 -15.67
CA ILE A 103 -12.83 -14.44 -14.54
C ILE A 103 -11.64 -13.58 -14.99
N ILE A 104 -11.09 -13.83 -16.17
CA ILE A 104 -9.98 -13.04 -16.71
C ILE A 104 -10.44 -11.62 -17.04
N ALA A 105 -11.58 -11.48 -17.72
CA ALA A 105 -12.09 -10.19 -18.20
C ALA A 105 -12.55 -9.26 -17.06
N ASP A 106 -13.07 -9.82 -15.97
CA ASP A 106 -13.56 -9.04 -14.83
C ASP A 106 -12.56 -9.02 -13.67
N ARG A 107 -12.44 -10.16 -12.98
CA ARG A 107 -11.70 -10.21 -11.71
C ARG A 107 -10.21 -9.98 -11.89
N SER A 108 -9.59 -10.62 -12.88
CA SER A 108 -8.15 -10.50 -13.08
C SER A 108 -7.77 -9.08 -13.53
N VAL A 109 -8.62 -8.42 -14.34
CA VAL A 109 -8.46 -7.01 -14.69
C VAL A 109 -8.66 -6.09 -13.47
N SER A 110 -9.53 -6.46 -12.53
CA SER A 110 -9.71 -5.76 -11.26
C SER A 110 -8.46 -5.85 -10.37
N LEU A 111 -7.81 -7.03 -10.29
CA LEU A 111 -6.51 -7.18 -9.61
C LEU A 111 -5.42 -6.33 -10.26
N LEU A 112 -5.45 -6.13 -11.57
CA LEU A 112 -4.54 -5.18 -12.22
C LEU A 112 -4.81 -3.72 -11.82
N ASN A 113 -6.05 -3.32 -11.53
CA ASN A 113 -6.31 -1.99 -10.96
C ASN A 113 -5.71 -1.86 -9.56
N GLU A 114 -5.83 -2.91 -8.73
CA GLU A 114 -5.24 -2.93 -7.40
C GLU A 114 -3.71 -2.85 -7.47
N LEU A 115 -3.10 -3.62 -8.35
CA LEU A 115 -1.66 -3.56 -8.63
C LEU A 115 -1.20 -2.17 -9.10
N GLU A 116 -2.00 -1.52 -9.94
CA GLU A 116 -1.73 -0.15 -10.35
C GLU A 116 -1.83 0.82 -9.17
N ASN A 117 -2.81 0.66 -8.28
CA ASN A 117 -2.96 1.49 -7.09
C ASN A 117 -1.81 1.30 -6.10
N THR A 118 -1.29 0.09 -5.90
CA THR A 118 -0.13 -0.15 -5.04
C THR A 118 1.13 0.50 -5.62
N LEU A 119 1.32 0.48 -6.94
CA LEU A 119 2.41 1.22 -7.59
C LEU A 119 2.27 2.74 -7.40
N HIS A 120 1.05 3.27 -7.48
CA HIS A 120 0.79 4.68 -7.18
C HIS A 120 1.08 5.02 -5.72
N SER A 121 0.82 4.09 -4.79
CA SER A 121 1.16 4.25 -3.38
C SER A 121 2.66 4.42 -3.20
N VAL A 122 3.49 3.53 -3.76
CA VAL A 122 4.96 3.64 -3.76
C VAL A 122 5.41 5.03 -4.23
N ARG A 123 4.87 5.49 -5.36
CA ARG A 123 5.19 6.82 -5.90
C ARG A 123 4.78 7.95 -4.95
N ASN A 124 3.60 7.86 -4.36
CA ASN A 124 3.07 8.91 -3.48
C ASN A 124 3.84 8.98 -2.17
N THR A 125 4.20 7.84 -1.57
CA THR A 125 5.05 7.77 -0.38
C THR A 125 6.37 8.49 -0.61
N VAL A 126 7.07 8.22 -1.73
CA VAL A 126 8.31 8.94 -2.05
C VAL A 126 8.10 10.44 -2.25
N ARG A 127 7.00 10.83 -2.91
CA ARG A 127 6.67 12.25 -3.11
C ARG A 127 6.39 12.97 -1.79
N GLN A 128 5.75 12.31 -0.84
CA GLN A 128 5.54 12.83 0.51
C GLN A 128 6.86 12.89 1.26
N GLY A 129 7.70 11.86 1.18
CA GLY A 129 9.03 11.84 1.77
C GLY A 129 9.92 13.01 1.36
N ASN A 130 9.89 13.41 0.10
CA ASN A 130 10.62 14.60 -0.36
C ASN A 130 10.15 15.93 0.28
N LEU A 131 9.00 15.93 0.95
CA LEU A 131 8.43 17.12 1.62
C LEU A 131 8.74 17.17 3.11
N PHE A 132 9.27 16.10 3.71
CA PHE A 132 9.48 16.03 5.16
C PHE A 132 10.87 15.47 5.52
N ASP A 133 11.51 16.05 6.55
CA ASP A 133 12.89 15.74 6.95
C ASP A 133 13.05 14.47 7.81
N GLN A 134 11.98 13.70 8.11
CA GLN A 134 12.15 12.48 8.92
C GLN A 134 12.19 11.22 8.04
N SER A 135 13.33 10.53 8.10
CA SER A 135 13.67 9.39 7.22
C SER A 135 13.00 8.07 7.61
N ASP A 136 12.72 7.87 8.90
CA ASP A 136 12.53 6.50 9.43
C ASP A 136 11.11 5.96 9.17
N TRP A 137 10.07 6.80 9.27
CA TRP A 137 8.71 6.37 8.90
C TRP A 137 8.60 6.13 7.39
N LEU A 138 9.30 6.96 6.60
CA LEU A 138 9.22 6.94 5.15
C LEU A 138 9.81 5.65 4.59
N GLU A 139 10.94 5.21 5.14
CA GLU A 139 11.55 3.94 4.74
C GLU A 139 10.63 2.75 5.05
N TYR A 140 9.95 2.78 6.20
CA TYR A 140 9.00 1.73 6.59
C TYR A 140 7.78 1.68 5.64
N GLU A 141 7.11 2.81 5.41
CA GLU A 141 5.95 2.88 4.51
C GLU A 141 6.34 2.53 3.07
N LEU A 142 7.49 2.99 2.60
CA LEU A 142 7.99 2.68 1.27
C LEU A 142 8.27 1.17 1.15
N ARG A 143 8.85 0.56 2.18
CA ARG A 143 9.11 -0.88 2.21
C ARG A 143 7.82 -1.69 2.16
N GLU A 144 6.79 -1.30 2.92
CA GLU A 144 5.48 -1.96 2.93
C GLU A 144 4.80 -1.84 1.56
N ALA A 145 4.66 -0.63 1.03
CA ALA A 145 4.04 -0.39 -0.27
C ALA A 145 4.79 -1.10 -1.42
N ALA A 146 6.13 -1.09 -1.37
CA ALA A 146 6.95 -1.78 -2.36
C ALA A 146 6.82 -3.31 -2.27
N SER A 147 6.74 -3.85 -1.05
CA SER A 147 6.54 -5.28 -0.80
C SER A 147 5.21 -5.77 -1.38
N ASP A 148 4.12 -5.06 -1.05
CA ASP A 148 2.76 -5.41 -1.51
C ASP A 148 2.66 -5.36 -3.03
N PHE A 149 3.23 -4.32 -3.65
CA PHE A 149 3.32 -4.23 -5.10
C PHE A 149 4.10 -5.41 -5.68
N LEU A 150 5.30 -5.71 -5.17
CA LEU A 150 6.20 -6.67 -5.81
C LEU A 150 5.65 -8.10 -5.78
N ILE A 151 5.00 -8.49 -4.68
CA ILE A 151 4.35 -9.81 -4.56
C ILE A 151 3.22 -9.94 -5.58
N LEU A 152 2.32 -8.95 -5.62
CA LEU A 152 1.19 -8.97 -6.55
C LEU A 152 1.65 -8.87 -8.01
N PHE A 153 2.68 -8.06 -8.28
CA PHE A 153 3.27 -7.91 -9.61
C PHE A 153 3.83 -9.24 -10.12
N GLN A 154 4.58 -9.96 -9.28
CA GLN A 154 5.15 -11.25 -9.64
C GLN A 154 4.07 -12.28 -9.98
N ASP A 155 2.99 -12.32 -9.20
CA ASP A 155 1.85 -13.19 -9.44
C ASP A 155 1.15 -12.86 -10.77
N MET A 156 0.90 -11.57 -11.04
CA MET A 156 0.31 -11.12 -12.31
C MET A 156 1.23 -11.37 -13.51
N ALA A 157 2.54 -11.29 -13.32
CA ALA A 157 3.52 -11.61 -14.36
C ALA A 157 3.48 -13.10 -14.75
N LEU A 158 3.37 -14.01 -13.77
CA LEU A 158 3.20 -15.45 -14.04
C LEU A 158 1.89 -15.73 -14.77
N ILE A 159 0.80 -15.08 -14.36
CA ILE A 159 -0.52 -15.19 -15.02
C ILE A 159 -0.43 -14.70 -16.46
N SER A 160 0.12 -13.51 -16.70
CA SER A 160 0.29 -12.94 -18.04
C SER A 160 1.10 -13.85 -18.97
N GLU A 161 2.17 -14.47 -18.45
CA GLU A 161 2.98 -15.45 -19.16
C GLU A 161 2.15 -16.69 -19.56
N GLN A 162 1.42 -17.29 -18.62
CA GLN A 162 0.63 -18.48 -18.92
C GLN A 162 -0.51 -18.21 -19.89
N LEU A 163 -1.16 -17.06 -19.80
CA LEU A 163 -2.19 -16.64 -20.76
C LEU A 163 -1.62 -16.43 -22.16
N GLY A 164 -0.31 -16.14 -22.28
CA GLY A 164 0.42 -16.07 -23.55
C GLY A 164 0.84 -17.43 -24.13
N GLU A 165 0.67 -18.52 -23.39
CA GLU A 165 1.09 -19.87 -23.75
C GLU A 165 -0.08 -20.76 -24.18
N THR A 166 0.20 -21.77 -25.00
CA THR A 166 -0.77 -22.84 -25.30
C THR A 166 -0.97 -23.70 -24.03
N PRO A 167 -2.19 -24.15 -23.70
CA PRO A 167 -3.46 -23.99 -24.44
C PRO A 167 -4.22 -22.65 -24.25
N PHE A 168 -3.93 -21.86 -23.21
CA PHE A 168 -4.71 -20.66 -22.88
C PHE A 168 -4.78 -19.64 -24.02
N ARG A 169 -3.65 -19.33 -24.68
CA ARG A 169 -3.60 -18.35 -25.79
C ARG A 169 -4.60 -18.65 -26.91
N GLU A 170 -4.90 -19.91 -27.15
CA GLU A 170 -5.75 -20.34 -28.28
C GLU A 170 -7.24 -20.33 -27.93
N MET A 171 -7.57 -20.38 -26.64
CA MET A 171 -8.93 -20.65 -26.16
C MET A 171 -9.51 -19.52 -25.31
N ILE A 172 -8.66 -18.65 -24.73
CA ILE A 172 -9.05 -17.61 -23.77
C ILE A 172 -8.69 -16.22 -24.32
N ASP A 173 -9.65 -15.30 -24.32
CA ASP A 173 -9.40 -13.90 -24.68
C ASP A 173 -8.80 -13.14 -23.49
N SER A 174 -7.47 -13.01 -23.53
CA SER A 174 -6.68 -12.34 -22.49
C SER A 174 -6.05 -11.03 -22.95
N MET A 175 -6.42 -10.50 -24.12
CA MET A 175 -5.73 -9.37 -24.73
C MET A 175 -5.76 -8.14 -23.82
N THR A 176 -6.94 -7.75 -23.33
CA THR A 176 -7.12 -6.62 -22.41
C THR A 176 -6.28 -6.74 -21.15
N PHE A 177 -6.24 -7.94 -20.54
CA PHE A 177 -5.44 -8.20 -19.36
C PHE A 177 -3.95 -8.00 -19.65
N ARG A 178 -3.46 -8.58 -20.74
CA ARG A 178 -2.02 -8.56 -21.10
C ARG A 178 -1.55 -7.17 -21.49
N GLU A 179 -2.36 -6.41 -22.24
CA GLU A 179 -2.07 -5.02 -22.58
C GLU A 179 -1.96 -4.15 -21.33
N LYS A 180 -2.94 -4.24 -20.44
CA LYS A 180 -2.93 -3.49 -19.18
C LYS A 180 -1.76 -3.88 -18.27
N PHE A 181 -1.44 -5.16 -18.18
CA PHE A 181 -0.27 -5.61 -17.42
C PHE A 181 1.03 -5.04 -18.02
N ALA A 182 1.17 -5.02 -19.35
CA ALA A 182 2.34 -4.45 -20.01
C ALA A 182 2.48 -2.93 -19.76
N GLU A 183 1.37 -2.19 -19.67
CA GLU A 183 1.39 -0.78 -19.26
C GLU A 183 1.91 -0.60 -17.82
N ILE A 184 1.43 -1.44 -16.89
CA ILE A 184 1.87 -1.41 -15.49
C ILE A 184 3.36 -1.79 -15.39
N GLU A 185 3.80 -2.84 -16.10
CA GLU A 185 5.21 -3.23 -16.18
C GLU A 185 6.08 -2.08 -16.72
N GLY A 186 5.61 -1.37 -17.75
CA GLY A 186 6.26 -0.19 -18.29
C GLY A 186 6.48 0.89 -17.22
N ARG A 187 5.47 1.19 -16.41
CA ARG A 187 5.57 2.15 -15.31
C ARG A 187 6.44 1.65 -14.16
N PHE A 188 6.35 0.37 -13.82
CA PHE A 188 7.20 -0.25 -12.81
C PHE A 188 8.68 -0.08 -13.18
N LYS A 189 9.03 -0.27 -14.45
CA LYS A 189 10.39 -0.04 -14.95
C LYS A 189 10.87 1.41 -14.78
N GLU A 190 9.98 2.39 -14.90
CA GLU A 190 10.31 3.80 -14.65
C GLU A 190 10.53 4.11 -13.17
N TYR A 191 9.88 3.34 -12.29
CA TYR A 191 9.91 3.51 -10.84
C TYR A 191 10.81 2.50 -10.13
N PHE A 192 11.58 1.71 -10.88
CA PHE A 192 12.31 0.56 -10.36
C PHE A 192 13.27 0.93 -9.23
N GLY A 193 13.97 2.06 -9.33
CA GLY A 193 14.89 2.54 -8.29
C GLY A 193 14.24 2.79 -6.92
N TYR A 194 12.93 3.04 -6.86
CA TYR A 194 12.22 3.19 -5.57
C TYR A 194 12.11 1.88 -4.76
N PHE A 195 12.40 0.74 -5.38
CA PHE A 195 12.33 -0.58 -4.75
C PHE A 195 13.65 -1.02 -4.08
N HIS A 196 14.67 -0.14 -4.02
CA HIS A 196 15.95 -0.44 -3.37
C HIS A 196 15.80 -0.86 -1.90
N THR A 197 14.78 -0.34 -1.20
CA THR A 197 14.48 -0.66 0.22
C THR A 197 14.08 -2.11 0.45
N ILE A 198 13.66 -2.82 -0.60
CA ILE A 198 13.27 -4.24 -0.57
C ILE A 198 14.19 -5.14 -1.41
N SER A 199 15.45 -4.74 -1.61
CA SER A 199 16.44 -5.52 -2.39
C SER A 199 16.57 -6.98 -1.95
N ASN A 200 16.39 -7.27 -0.66
CA ASN A 200 16.37 -8.63 -0.12
C ASN A 200 15.19 -9.47 -0.62
N MET A 201 14.02 -8.86 -0.87
CA MET A 201 12.84 -9.55 -1.41
C MET A 201 13.06 -10.03 -2.84
N PHE A 202 13.80 -9.27 -3.66
CA PHE A 202 14.14 -9.70 -5.02
C PHE A 202 14.92 -11.01 -5.03
N LYS A 203 15.85 -11.18 -4.08
CA LYS A 203 16.59 -12.44 -3.92
C LYS A 203 15.66 -13.59 -3.52
N ALA A 204 14.81 -13.38 -2.52
CA ALA A 204 13.86 -14.40 -2.05
C ALA A 204 12.86 -14.78 -3.15
N LEU A 205 12.35 -13.81 -3.91
CA LEU A 205 11.48 -14.07 -5.06
C LEU A 205 12.22 -14.79 -6.17
N LYS A 206 13.47 -14.42 -6.47
CA LYS A 206 14.26 -15.14 -7.46
C LYS A 206 14.45 -16.61 -7.09
N GLU A 207 14.71 -16.90 -5.82
CA GLU A 207 14.81 -18.28 -5.32
C GLU A 207 13.46 -19.01 -5.42
N ARG A 208 12.37 -18.39 -4.95
CA ARG A 208 11.00 -18.90 -5.10
C ARG A 208 10.64 -19.18 -6.56
N GLU A 209 11.14 -18.40 -7.51
CA GLU A 209 10.81 -18.54 -8.92
C GLU A 209 11.85 -19.36 -9.70
N TYR A 210 12.62 -20.21 -8.99
CA TYR A 210 13.62 -21.12 -9.57
C TYR A 210 14.67 -20.42 -10.43
N SER A 211 15.06 -19.20 -10.03
CA SER A 211 16.02 -18.35 -10.74
C SER A 211 15.66 -18.07 -12.20
N ILE A 212 14.36 -17.93 -12.50
CA ILE A 212 13.89 -17.53 -13.82
C ILE A 212 14.52 -16.19 -14.26
N ASP A 213 14.91 -16.11 -15.54
CA ASP A 213 15.55 -14.94 -16.12
C ASP A 213 14.50 -13.86 -16.48
N ARG A 214 14.07 -13.12 -15.46
CA ARG A 214 13.21 -11.94 -15.59
C ARG A 214 14.02 -10.69 -15.27
N TRP A 215 13.86 -9.63 -16.06
CA TRP A 215 14.69 -8.43 -15.93
C TRP A 215 14.65 -7.82 -14.52
N TRP A 216 13.48 -7.84 -13.87
CA TRP A 216 13.33 -7.31 -12.50
C TRP A 216 13.82 -8.27 -11.41
N LEU A 217 14.00 -9.57 -11.71
CA LEU A 217 14.59 -10.55 -10.78
C LEU A 217 16.11 -10.67 -10.96
N THR A 218 16.65 -10.23 -12.10
CA THR A 218 18.08 -10.28 -12.40
C THR A 218 18.80 -8.96 -12.21
N CYS A 219 18.08 -7.84 -12.15
CA CYS A 219 18.60 -6.52 -11.78
C CYS A 219 18.20 -6.19 -10.34
N LEU A 220 19.13 -5.66 -9.54
CA LEU A 220 18.81 -5.07 -8.25
C LEU A 220 18.51 -3.59 -8.45
N PRO A 221 17.45 -3.06 -7.84
CA PRO A 221 17.12 -1.64 -7.94
C PRO A 221 18.17 -0.78 -7.24
N ASP A 222 18.69 0.23 -7.94
CA ASP A 222 19.61 1.23 -7.41
C ASP A 222 18.85 2.56 -7.21
N PRO A 223 19.04 3.29 -6.10
CA PRO A 223 18.54 4.67 -5.96
C PRO A 223 18.91 5.56 -7.15
N ASP A 224 20.05 5.34 -7.80
CA ASP A 224 20.49 6.11 -8.98
C ASP A 224 19.62 5.82 -10.23
N ASP A 225 18.82 4.75 -10.24
CA ASP A 225 17.86 4.45 -11.30
C ASP A 225 16.61 5.35 -11.25
N ILE A 226 16.43 6.12 -10.17
CA ILE A 226 15.28 7.00 -9.99
C ILE A 226 15.34 8.12 -11.02
N LYS A 227 14.42 8.07 -12.00
CA LYS A 227 14.23 9.17 -12.94
C LYS A 227 13.64 10.37 -12.20
N HIS A 228 14.48 11.33 -11.86
CA HIS A 228 14.00 12.61 -11.35
C HIS A 228 13.19 13.31 -12.46
N PRO A 229 11.97 13.77 -12.17
CA PRO A 229 11.22 14.56 -13.15
C PRO A 229 12.02 15.82 -13.46
N GLU A 230 12.51 15.93 -14.70
CA GLU A 230 13.12 17.16 -15.19
C GLU A 230 12.09 18.27 -15.08
N ILE A 231 12.39 19.28 -14.26
CA ILE A 231 11.52 20.46 -14.15
C ILE A 231 11.62 21.18 -15.51
N PRO A 232 10.51 21.36 -16.25
CA PRO A 232 10.57 21.98 -17.56
C PRO A 232 11.27 23.35 -17.48
N GLU A 233 12.24 23.60 -18.36
CA GLU A 233 13.00 24.86 -18.36
C GLU A 233 12.08 26.08 -18.44
N GLU A 234 10.98 25.98 -19.20
CA GLU A 234 9.95 27.01 -19.29
C GLU A 234 9.30 27.35 -17.94
N LEU A 235 9.08 26.35 -17.08
CA LEU A 235 8.52 26.53 -15.74
C LEU A 235 9.57 27.20 -14.82
N MET A 236 10.82 26.74 -14.87
CA MET A 236 11.92 27.35 -14.12
C MET A 236 12.17 28.79 -14.55
N GLU A 237 12.10 29.08 -15.85
CA GLU A 237 12.25 30.41 -16.42
C GLU A 237 11.08 31.31 -16.02
N SER A 238 9.85 30.80 -16.07
CA SER A 238 8.66 31.51 -15.59
C SER A 238 8.75 31.85 -14.10
N LEU A 239 9.10 30.88 -13.25
CA LEU A 239 9.29 31.10 -11.80
C LEU A 239 10.41 32.11 -11.53
N SER A 240 11.55 31.96 -12.22
CA SER A 240 12.68 32.87 -12.12
C SER A 240 12.36 34.29 -12.55
N LYS A 241 11.51 34.43 -13.58
CA LYS A 241 11.02 35.72 -14.07
C LYS A 241 10.07 36.35 -13.06
N THR A 242 9.09 35.60 -12.55
CA THR A 242 8.19 36.06 -11.48
C THR A 242 8.97 36.50 -10.24
N PHE A 243 9.99 35.74 -9.85
CA PHE A 243 10.82 36.06 -8.67
C PHE A 243 11.65 37.34 -8.88
N ARG A 244 12.22 37.54 -10.08
CA ARG A 244 12.95 38.76 -10.46
C ARG A 244 12.03 39.98 -10.56
N GLU A 245 10.84 39.83 -11.12
CA GLU A 245 9.85 40.91 -11.28
C GLU A 245 9.20 41.28 -9.94
N ALA A 246 8.98 40.32 -9.04
CA ALA A 246 8.44 40.54 -7.70
C ALA A 246 9.47 41.10 -6.69
N GLY A 247 10.77 41.03 -7.00
CA GLY A 247 11.84 41.70 -6.24
C GLY A 247 11.74 43.23 -6.27
N ALA A 248 10.92 43.79 -7.17
CA ALA A 248 10.57 45.20 -7.22
C ALA A 248 9.17 45.42 -6.61
N SER A 249 9.10 45.43 -5.28
CA SER A 249 8.05 46.09 -4.47
C SER A 249 6.59 45.88 -4.90
N LYS A 250 5.88 44.94 -4.25
CA LYS A 250 4.42 45.04 -4.08
C LYS A 250 4.02 44.79 -2.63
N PRO A 251 2.99 45.50 -2.14
CA PRO A 251 2.59 45.51 -0.73
C PRO A 251 2.00 44.16 -0.27
N PRO A 252 2.04 43.88 1.04
CA PRO A 252 1.67 42.59 1.66
C PRO A 252 0.18 42.20 1.58
N ASP A 253 -0.65 42.87 0.78
CA ASP A 253 -2.10 42.64 0.72
C ASP A 253 -2.52 42.20 -0.69
N CYS A 254 -2.33 40.93 -1.01
CA CYS A 254 -3.02 40.34 -2.16
C CYS A 254 -4.49 40.05 -1.80
N PRO A 255 -5.48 40.47 -2.61
CA PRO A 255 -6.90 40.18 -2.33
C PRO A 255 -7.23 38.68 -2.36
N GLU A 256 -6.38 37.86 -2.99
CA GLU A 256 -6.54 36.40 -3.07
C GLU A 256 -5.82 35.65 -1.92
N SER A 257 -5.31 36.35 -0.90
CA SER A 257 -4.59 35.77 0.24
C SER A 257 -5.42 34.75 1.02
N GLY A 258 -6.70 35.05 1.27
CA GLY A 258 -7.62 34.11 1.93
C GLY A 258 -7.82 32.82 1.12
N LYS A 259 -7.89 32.92 -0.21
CA LYS A 259 -7.97 31.73 -1.08
C LYS A 259 -6.65 30.98 -1.14
N ALA A 260 -5.52 31.66 -1.05
CA ALA A 260 -4.20 31.04 -0.96
C ALA A 260 -4.08 30.14 0.29
N ILE A 261 -4.62 30.56 1.44
CA ILE A 261 -4.68 29.73 2.66
C ILE A 261 -5.59 28.51 2.43
N ALA A 262 -6.81 28.71 1.93
CA ALA A 262 -7.73 27.61 1.65
C ALA A 262 -7.16 26.60 0.62
N TYR A 263 -6.40 27.09 -0.36
CA TYR A 263 -5.68 26.27 -1.34
C TYR A 263 -4.53 25.48 -0.74
N ALA A 264 -3.82 26.07 0.22
CA ALA A 264 -2.75 25.41 0.94
C ALA A 264 -3.29 24.20 1.73
N LEU A 265 -4.48 24.33 2.32
CA LEU A 265 -5.18 23.34 3.13
C LEU A 265 -6.12 22.40 2.35
N TYR A 266 -6.14 22.49 1.01
CA TYR A 266 -7.02 21.68 0.13
C TYR A 266 -8.53 21.88 0.35
N GLU A 267 -8.93 23.07 0.78
CA GLU A 267 -10.34 23.43 1.06
C GLU A 267 -11.08 24.06 -0.14
N LEU A 268 -10.37 24.34 -1.25
CA LEU A 268 -10.97 24.91 -2.45
C LEU A 268 -11.58 23.86 -3.36
N ASP A 269 -12.65 24.23 -4.07
CA ASP A 269 -13.21 23.39 -5.13
C ASP A 269 -12.26 23.29 -6.35
N PRO A 270 -12.44 22.29 -7.23
CA PRO A 270 -11.54 22.05 -8.36
C PRO A 270 -11.41 23.23 -9.35
N GLU A 271 -12.47 24.03 -9.52
CA GLU A 271 -12.48 25.14 -10.47
C GLU A 271 -11.79 26.38 -9.87
N GLU A 272 -11.96 26.63 -8.58
CA GLU A 272 -11.22 27.65 -7.83
C GLU A 272 -9.74 27.31 -7.69
N THR A 273 -9.44 26.03 -7.47
CA THR A 273 -8.07 25.48 -7.41
C THR A 273 -7.31 25.78 -8.70
N ARG A 274 -7.95 25.61 -9.86
CA ARG A 274 -7.34 25.89 -11.17
C ARG A 274 -7.01 27.37 -11.35
N LYS A 275 -7.98 28.25 -11.05
CA LYS A 275 -7.81 29.71 -11.17
C LYS A 275 -6.73 30.25 -10.23
N LEU A 276 -6.72 29.75 -9.00
CA LEU A 276 -5.75 30.21 -8.02
C LEU A 276 -4.35 29.65 -8.29
N ARG A 277 -4.22 28.46 -8.88
CA ARG A 277 -2.92 27.92 -9.30
C ARG A 277 -2.20 28.86 -10.27
N GLU A 278 -2.92 29.42 -11.24
CA GLU A 278 -2.37 30.41 -12.18
C GLU A 278 -1.96 31.71 -11.46
N HIS A 279 -2.74 32.13 -10.46
CA HIS A 279 -2.44 33.30 -9.64
C HIS A 279 -1.19 33.10 -8.77
N VAL A 280 -1.05 31.96 -8.10
CA VAL A 280 0.11 31.64 -7.24
C VAL A 280 1.42 31.66 -8.04
N LEU A 281 1.40 31.22 -9.30
CA LEU A 281 2.57 31.25 -10.18
C LEU A 281 3.00 32.67 -10.60
N SER A 282 2.12 33.66 -10.44
CA SER A 282 2.38 35.07 -10.78
C SER A 282 2.39 36.01 -9.57
N CYS A 283 2.06 35.52 -8.38
CA CYS A 283 1.95 36.28 -7.14
C CYS A 283 2.86 35.69 -6.05
N ARG A 284 4.02 36.32 -5.84
CA ARG A 284 5.00 35.91 -4.82
C ARG A 284 4.41 35.80 -3.42
N TYR A 285 3.60 36.78 -3.00
CA TYR A 285 3.00 36.79 -1.67
C TYR A 285 2.09 35.58 -1.44
N CYS A 286 1.24 35.24 -2.42
CA CYS A 286 0.39 34.05 -2.31
C CYS A 286 1.19 32.75 -2.39
N LEU A 287 2.30 32.71 -3.13
CA LEU A 287 3.20 31.55 -3.16
C LEU A 287 3.89 31.34 -1.82
N GLU A 288 4.49 32.39 -1.25
CA GLU A 288 5.11 32.36 0.09
C GLU A 288 4.08 31.95 1.15
N LEU A 289 2.89 32.56 1.14
CA LEU A 289 1.80 32.22 2.06
C LEU A 289 1.35 30.76 1.93
N VAL A 290 1.27 30.21 0.71
CA VAL A 290 0.94 28.79 0.51
C VAL A 290 2.03 27.88 1.07
N MET A 291 3.30 28.24 0.89
CA MET A 291 4.41 27.47 1.44
C MET A 291 4.39 27.52 2.98
N ASP A 292 4.25 28.71 3.57
CA ASP A 292 4.22 28.90 5.01
C ASP A 292 3.06 28.15 5.68
N VAL A 293 1.86 28.22 5.11
CA VAL A 293 0.68 27.51 5.64
C VAL A 293 0.85 26.00 5.53
N ARG A 294 1.42 25.49 4.44
CA ARG A 294 1.69 24.06 4.28
C ARG A 294 2.74 23.55 5.26
N SER A 295 3.78 24.34 5.49
CA SER A 295 4.79 24.06 6.51
C SER A 295 4.16 24.05 7.92
N ALA A 296 3.31 25.03 8.24
CA ALA A 296 2.64 25.10 9.54
C ALA A 296 1.62 23.95 9.77
N ASP A 297 0.82 23.59 8.75
CA ASP A 297 -0.10 22.45 8.82
C ASP A 297 0.67 21.14 9.02
N ALA A 298 1.77 20.95 8.28
CA ALA A 298 2.68 19.82 8.46
C ALA A 298 3.30 19.74 9.87
N GLU A 299 3.77 20.87 10.41
CA GLU A 299 4.31 20.96 11.77
C GLU A 299 3.23 20.64 12.81
N SER A 300 2.00 21.13 12.64
CA SER A 300 0.91 20.86 13.57
C SER A 300 0.53 19.38 13.65
N ARG A 301 0.50 18.68 12.50
CA ARG A 301 0.18 17.25 12.42
C ARG A 301 1.29 16.36 12.99
N SER A 302 2.54 16.78 12.90
CA SER A 302 3.67 16.04 13.48
C SER A 302 3.74 16.12 15.01
N HIS A 303 2.96 17.02 15.63
CA HIS A 303 2.89 17.19 17.09
C HIS A 303 1.51 16.79 17.66
N GLU A 304 0.63 16.13 16.89
CA GLU A 304 -0.64 15.57 17.38
C GLU A 304 -0.37 14.41 18.37
N GLY A 305 -0.14 14.75 19.63
CA GLY A 305 0.13 13.82 20.72
C GLY A 305 1.06 14.37 21.82
N GLU A 306 1.82 15.43 21.53
CA GLU A 306 2.62 16.12 22.54
C GLU A 306 1.77 17.22 23.22
N ILE A 307 1.64 17.12 24.55
CA ILE A 307 1.13 18.24 25.36
C ILE A 307 2.20 19.33 25.31
N LEU A 308 1.99 20.34 24.46
CA LEU A 308 2.88 21.50 24.40
C LEU A 308 2.86 22.22 25.75
N ASP A 309 4.03 22.32 26.39
CA ASP A 309 4.24 23.16 27.56
C ASP A 309 4.02 24.63 27.16
N VAL A 310 2.85 25.17 27.51
CA VAL A 310 2.53 26.58 27.25
C VAL A 310 3.52 27.44 28.07
N LEU A 311 4.25 28.31 27.37
CA LEU A 311 5.15 29.28 28.02
C LEU A 311 4.39 30.03 29.14
N PRO A 312 4.96 30.16 30.35
CA PRO A 312 4.25 30.71 31.52
C PRO A 312 3.55 32.06 31.27
N GLY A 313 4.14 32.92 30.44
CA GLY A 313 3.57 34.22 30.09
C GLY A 313 2.33 34.17 29.19
N LEU A 314 2.15 33.11 28.39
CA LEU A 314 0.93 32.90 27.60
C LEU A 314 -0.18 32.28 28.46
N TYR A 315 0.19 31.43 29.41
CA TYR A 315 -0.73 30.90 30.41
C TYR A 315 -1.32 32.02 31.28
N GLU A 316 -0.50 32.95 31.76
CA GLU A 316 -0.95 34.14 32.50
C GLU A 316 -1.85 35.06 31.67
N ALA A 317 -1.59 35.21 30.36
CA ALA A 317 -2.40 36.04 29.47
C ALA A 317 -3.75 35.40 29.09
N MET A 318 -3.83 34.07 29.13
CA MET A 318 -5.06 33.30 28.88
C MET A 318 -5.91 33.12 30.14
N GLN A 319 -5.39 33.46 31.33
CA GLN A 319 -6.23 33.47 32.53
C GLN A 319 -7.23 34.63 32.46
N PRO A 320 -8.55 34.35 32.59
CA PRO A 320 -9.54 35.40 32.65
C PRO A 320 -9.23 36.33 33.83
N SER A 321 -9.19 37.64 33.56
CA SER A 321 -8.99 38.66 34.58
C SER A 321 -10.12 38.59 35.61
N SER A 322 -9.83 37.99 36.76
CA SER A 322 -10.56 38.06 38.03
C SER A 322 -12.10 38.05 37.92
N GLY A 323 -12.67 36.85 37.92
CA GLY A 323 -14.03 36.57 38.38
C GLY A 323 -13.99 35.22 39.08
N GLU A 324 -14.42 35.16 40.33
CA GLU A 324 -14.39 34.00 41.21
C GLU A 324 -14.90 32.71 40.54
N ASP A 325 -14.07 31.68 40.44
CA ASP A 325 -14.50 30.29 40.20
C ASP A 325 -13.83 29.38 41.23
N THR A 326 -14.60 29.04 42.26
CA THR A 326 -14.32 27.94 43.17
C THR A 326 -14.70 26.62 42.49
N GLU A 327 -13.72 25.78 42.16
CA GLU A 327 -13.99 24.37 41.84
C GLU A 327 -14.70 23.69 43.03
N PRO A 328 -15.81 22.94 42.82
CA PRO A 328 -16.48 22.24 43.91
C PRO A 328 -15.71 20.96 44.26
N LYS A 329 -15.38 20.79 45.54
CA LYS A 329 -14.78 19.55 46.07
C LYS A 329 -15.87 18.47 46.20
N TRP A 330 -16.10 17.70 45.14
CA TRP A 330 -17.13 16.64 45.10
C TRP A 330 -16.78 15.36 45.88
N ARG A 331 -15.60 15.26 46.50
CA ARG A 331 -15.18 14.08 47.29
C ARG A 331 -16.00 13.86 48.57
N ASP A 332 -16.85 14.80 48.96
CA ASP A 332 -17.62 14.76 50.21
C ASP A 332 -19.15 14.64 50.01
N MET A 333 -19.63 14.20 48.84
CA MET A 333 -21.08 14.07 48.62
C MET A 333 -21.71 13.00 49.55
N PRO A 334 -22.76 13.33 50.33
CA PRO A 334 -23.41 12.38 51.22
C PRO A 334 -24.21 11.33 50.44
N ALA A 335 -24.13 10.07 50.91
CA ALA A 335 -24.68 8.87 50.27
C ALA A 335 -26.19 8.93 49.91
N GLY A 336 -26.95 9.88 50.46
CA GLY A 336 -28.36 10.10 50.14
C GLY A 336 -28.63 10.65 48.72
N ILE A 337 -27.65 11.31 48.09
CA ILE A 337 -27.81 11.88 46.74
C ILE A 337 -27.67 10.78 45.66
N LEU A 338 -26.85 9.76 45.92
CA LEU A 338 -26.63 8.64 44.99
C LEU A 338 -27.89 7.77 44.77
N GLN A 339 -28.85 7.77 45.71
CA GLN A 339 -30.12 7.04 45.58
C GLN A 339 -31.16 7.76 44.71
N GLN A 340 -30.92 9.02 44.33
CA GLN A 340 -31.84 9.82 43.50
C GLN A 340 -31.46 9.83 42.01
N LEU A 341 -30.36 9.16 41.63
CA LEU A 341 -29.93 9.05 40.25
C LEU A 341 -30.78 8.01 39.48
N PRO A 342 -31.03 8.22 38.17
CA PRO A 342 -31.67 7.23 37.31
C PRO A 342 -30.92 5.89 37.34
N GLU A 343 -31.63 4.77 37.25
CA GLU A 343 -31.08 3.40 37.37
C GLU A 343 -29.89 3.13 36.42
N ALA A 344 -29.92 3.71 35.22
CA ALA A 344 -28.85 3.62 34.24
C ALA A 344 -27.53 4.29 34.70
N ALA A 345 -27.60 5.38 35.47
CA ALA A 345 -26.44 6.06 36.02
C ALA A 345 -25.86 5.33 37.25
N GLN A 346 -26.70 4.60 38.00
CA GLN A 346 -26.25 3.81 39.14
C GLN A 346 -25.40 2.58 38.73
N LEU A 347 -25.61 2.06 37.52
CA LEU A 347 -24.84 0.94 36.95
C LEU A 347 -23.37 1.30 36.67
N TYR A 348 -23.09 2.55 36.27
CA TYR A 348 -21.71 3.03 36.02
C TYR A 348 -20.94 3.37 37.30
N VAL A 349 -21.64 3.62 38.41
CA VAL A 349 -21.02 3.89 39.71
C VAL A 349 -20.72 2.61 40.48
N LYS A 350 -21.50 1.53 40.29
CA LYS A 350 -21.33 0.26 41.03
C LYS A 350 -20.30 -0.71 40.44
N SER A 351 -19.77 -0.46 39.24
CA SER A 351 -18.81 -1.36 38.60
C SER A 351 -17.34 -1.04 38.88
N GLY A 352 -17.04 -0.07 39.76
CA GLY A 352 -15.68 0.28 40.15
C GLY A 352 -15.29 -0.37 41.48
N GLU A 353 -14.61 -1.52 41.43
CA GLU A 353 -13.57 -1.78 42.43
C GLU A 353 -12.39 -0.85 42.09
N ASP A 354 -12.19 0.17 42.93
CA ASP A 354 -11.02 1.05 43.06
C ASP A 354 -10.35 1.61 41.79
N THR A 355 -11.12 1.91 40.74
CA THR A 355 -10.64 2.74 39.63
C THR A 355 -11.70 3.77 39.23
N GLU A 356 -11.23 4.99 38.91
CA GLU A 356 -12.04 6.16 38.58
C GLU A 356 -13.20 5.83 37.63
N PRO A 357 -14.41 6.37 37.84
CA PRO A 357 -15.53 5.99 37.00
C PRO A 357 -15.35 6.57 35.59
N LYS A 358 -15.56 5.73 34.58
CA LYS A 358 -15.41 6.08 33.15
C LYS A 358 -16.59 6.92 32.65
N TRP A 359 -16.66 8.17 33.12
CA TRP A 359 -17.68 9.13 32.67
C TRP A 359 -17.42 9.66 31.26
N ARG A 360 -16.18 9.52 30.75
CA ARG A 360 -15.82 9.88 29.36
C ARG A 360 -16.55 9.03 28.32
N ASP A 361 -16.99 7.84 28.71
CA ASP A 361 -17.69 6.91 27.82
C ASP A 361 -19.22 7.04 27.94
N MET A 362 -19.72 8.01 28.73
CA MET A 362 -21.15 8.17 28.95
C MET A 362 -21.80 8.92 27.77
N PRO A 363 -22.90 8.41 27.18
CA PRO A 363 -23.60 9.10 26.11
C PRO A 363 -24.09 10.49 26.56
N ALA A 364 -23.89 11.50 25.71
CA ALA A 364 -24.18 12.92 26.02
C ALA A 364 -25.63 13.17 26.52
N GLY A 365 -26.60 12.34 26.09
CA GLY A 365 -27.99 12.44 26.53
C GLY A 365 -28.25 12.06 27.99
N ILE A 366 -27.34 11.31 28.63
CA ILE A 366 -27.41 10.96 30.07
C ILE A 366 -26.78 12.06 30.92
N LEU A 367 -25.69 12.68 30.44
CA LEU A 367 -25.01 13.79 31.11
C LEU A 367 -25.93 15.02 31.26
N GLN A 368 -26.85 15.23 30.30
CA GLN A 368 -27.83 16.32 30.34
C GLN A 368 -28.97 16.12 31.37
N GLN A 369 -29.10 14.94 31.97
CA GLN A 369 -30.14 14.64 32.96
C GLN A 369 -29.63 14.67 34.41
N LEU A 370 -28.33 14.97 34.59
CA LEU A 370 -27.75 15.13 35.92
C LEU A 370 -28.22 16.47 36.51
N PRO A 371 -28.66 16.51 37.77
CA PRO A 371 -29.02 17.77 38.40
C PRO A 371 -27.78 18.67 38.49
N GLU A 372 -27.91 19.91 38.02
CA GLU A 372 -26.93 20.97 38.24
C GLU A 372 -26.82 21.18 39.75
N ALA A 373 -25.79 20.60 40.36
CA ALA A 373 -25.56 20.70 41.79
C ALA A 373 -24.88 22.04 42.11
N ALA A 374 -25.51 22.79 43.03
CA ALA A 374 -25.06 24.07 43.58
C ALA A 374 -23.83 23.95 44.48
#